data_AF-A0AAD5VXK1-F1
#
_entry.id   AF-A0AAD5VXK1-F1
#
_cell.length_a   1.000
_cell.length_b   1.000
_cell.length_c   1.000
_cell.angle_alpha   90.00
_cell.angle_beta   90.00
_cell.angle_gamma   90.00
#
_symmetry.space_group_name_H-M   'P 1'
#
loop_
_entity.id
_entity.type
_entity.pdbx_description
1 polymer ?
#
loop_
_entity_poly.entity_id
_entity_poly.type
_entity_poly.pdbx_seq_one_letter_code
_entity_poly.pdbx_strand_id
1 'polypeptide(L)'
;MQRRAALWIIGAFRTCPTGRCEALAGLIPIHLHLRKLASRATYQVTTLSRTHPVQSLMRRRDAPGAHVHRWHISNLGTKAFLVTKSTAVDVAGKLLCLMEVFDTDSSEAHPGNRIMDVFSDRISFHPRPNSASPEEQTTLLDATLLRAKSEKHSALCAIPYGVIGSLTTFFGVCQFLAPR
;
A
#
# COMPACT_ATOMS: atom_id res chain seq x y z
N MET A 1 -0.34 -36.38 -10.28
CA MET A 1 -1.50 -37.22 -9.91
C MET A 1 -2.60 -37.18 -10.97
N GLN A 2 -2.99 -35.99 -11.46
CA GLN A 2 -4.05 -35.80 -12.45
C GLN A 2 -3.91 -36.64 -13.74
N ARG A 3 -2.71 -36.75 -14.32
CA ARG A 3 -2.46 -37.61 -15.49
C ARG A 3 -2.87 -39.08 -15.29
N ARG A 4 -2.62 -39.65 -14.10
CA ARG A 4 -2.96 -41.07 -13.83
C ARG A 4 -4.48 -41.25 -13.77
N ALA A 5 -5.18 -40.30 -13.14
CA ALA A 5 -6.63 -40.26 -13.13
C ALA A 5 -7.20 -40.08 -14.53
N ALA A 6 -6.65 -39.17 -15.33
CA ALA A 6 -7.04 -38.97 -16.72
C ALA A 6 -6.93 -40.27 -17.50
N LEU A 7 -5.74 -40.91 -17.53
CA LEU A 7 -5.52 -42.18 -18.23
C LEU A 7 -6.47 -43.29 -17.80
N TRP A 8 -6.85 -43.34 -16.53
CA TRP A 8 -7.81 -44.32 -16.01
C TRP A 8 -9.25 -44.05 -16.49
N ILE A 9 -9.69 -42.78 -16.48
CA ILE A 9 -11.04 -42.38 -16.93
C ILE A 9 -11.24 -42.66 -18.42
N ILE A 10 -10.29 -42.26 -19.27
CA ILE A 10 -10.42 -42.39 -20.73
C ILE A 10 -9.89 -43.72 -21.27
N GLY A 11 -9.32 -44.58 -20.42
CA GLY A 11 -8.69 -45.84 -20.85
C GLY A 11 -7.55 -45.64 -21.86
N ALA A 12 -6.87 -44.49 -21.83
CA ALA A 12 -5.91 -44.12 -22.87
C ALA A 12 -4.51 -44.69 -22.65
N PHE A 13 -3.73 -44.73 -23.74
CA PHE A 13 -2.35 -45.19 -23.72
C PHE A 13 -1.44 -44.30 -22.86
N ARG A 14 -0.44 -44.91 -22.24
CA ARG A 14 0.61 -44.19 -21.48
C ARG A 14 1.34 -43.12 -22.31
N THR A 15 1.40 -43.29 -23.63
CA THR A 15 2.06 -42.36 -24.57
C THR A 15 1.22 -41.14 -24.93
N CYS A 16 -0.07 -41.13 -24.58
CA CYS A 16 -0.95 -40.03 -24.91
C CYS A 16 -0.50 -38.75 -24.16
N PRO A 17 -0.38 -37.59 -24.85
CA PRO A 17 0.14 -36.38 -24.23
C PRO A 17 -0.75 -35.94 -23.07
N THR A 18 -0.13 -35.51 -21.97
CA THR A 18 -0.82 -35.17 -20.71
C THR A 18 -1.97 -34.19 -20.92
N GLY A 19 -1.75 -33.11 -21.67
CA GLY A 19 -2.78 -32.11 -21.92
C GLY A 19 -3.98 -32.66 -22.70
N ARG A 20 -3.74 -33.56 -23.67
CA ARG A 20 -4.83 -34.21 -24.42
C ARG A 20 -5.62 -35.18 -23.53
N CYS A 21 -4.92 -35.95 -22.70
CA CYS A 21 -5.58 -36.87 -21.76
C CYS A 21 -6.46 -36.11 -20.76
N GLU A 22 -5.94 -35.02 -20.19
CA GLU A 22 -6.67 -34.18 -19.23
C GLU A 22 -7.89 -33.55 -19.90
N ALA A 23 -7.75 -33.00 -21.10
CA ALA A 23 -8.85 -32.41 -21.85
C ALA A 23 -9.94 -33.44 -22.23
N LEU A 24 -9.55 -34.62 -22.73
CA LEU A 24 -10.49 -35.69 -23.09
C LEU A 24 -11.21 -36.27 -21.86
N ALA A 25 -10.53 -36.33 -20.71
CA ALA A 25 -11.14 -36.75 -19.45
C ALA A 25 -12.02 -35.67 -18.80
N GLY A 26 -12.15 -34.49 -19.42
CA GLY A 26 -12.89 -33.36 -18.86
C GLY A 26 -12.25 -32.75 -17.61
N LEU A 27 -10.96 -33.00 -17.37
CA LEU A 27 -10.26 -32.50 -16.19
C LEU A 27 -9.66 -31.13 -16.46
N ILE A 28 -9.89 -30.17 -15.55
CA ILE A 28 -9.30 -28.84 -15.62
C ILE A 28 -7.77 -28.96 -15.49
N PRO A 29 -6.95 -28.46 -16.43
CA PRO A 29 -5.49 -28.58 -16.35
C PRO A 29 -4.94 -27.74 -15.18
N ILE A 30 -4.77 -28.37 -14.01
CA ILE A 30 -4.41 -27.70 -12.75
C ILE A 30 -3.08 -26.93 -12.91
N HIS A 31 -2.12 -27.51 -13.62
CA HIS A 31 -0.82 -26.88 -13.85
C HIS A 31 -0.93 -25.54 -14.61
N LEU A 32 -1.83 -25.43 -15.59
CA LEU A 32 -2.10 -24.17 -16.30
C LEU A 32 -2.81 -23.17 -15.39
N HIS A 33 -3.74 -23.66 -14.56
CA HIS A 33 -4.46 -22.80 -13.62
C HIS A 33 -3.53 -22.20 -12.57
N LEU A 34 -2.63 -23.00 -11.99
CA LEU A 34 -1.61 -22.52 -11.07
C LEU A 34 -0.67 -21.51 -11.74
N ARG A 35 -0.28 -21.74 -12.99
CA ARG A 35 0.55 -20.79 -13.75
C ARG A 35 -0.18 -19.46 -13.97
N LYS A 36 -1.48 -19.50 -14.28
CA LYS A 36 -2.35 -18.33 -14.43
C LYS A 36 -2.54 -17.57 -13.10
N LEU A 37 -2.70 -18.28 -11.99
CA LEU A 37 -2.78 -17.67 -10.67
C LEU A 37 -1.45 -17.01 -10.29
N ALA A 38 -0.33 -17.68 -10.54
CA ALA A 38 1.00 -17.13 -10.26
C ALA A 38 1.28 -15.87 -11.10
N SER A 39 0.90 -15.84 -12.37
CA SER A 39 1.06 -14.63 -13.19
C SER A 39 0.17 -13.49 -12.69
N ARG A 40 -1.10 -13.77 -12.39
CA ARG A 40 -2.03 -12.78 -11.80
C ARG A 40 -1.51 -12.21 -10.49
N ALA A 41 -0.94 -13.04 -9.62
CA ALA A 41 -0.34 -12.57 -8.37
C ALA A 41 0.80 -11.58 -8.63
N THR A 42 1.62 -11.80 -9.66
CA THR A 42 2.67 -10.85 -10.04
C THR A 42 2.08 -9.50 -10.46
N TYR A 43 1.05 -9.49 -11.30
CA TYR A 43 0.35 -8.26 -11.72
C TYR A 43 -0.40 -7.57 -10.56
N GLN A 44 -0.98 -8.34 -9.64
CA GLN A 44 -1.65 -7.76 -8.48
C GLN A 44 -0.65 -6.97 -7.63
N VAL A 45 0.55 -7.50 -7.40
CA VAL A 45 1.57 -6.81 -6.60
C VAL A 45 2.02 -5.49 -7.22
N THR A 46 2.06 -5.37 -8.56
CA THR A 46 2.39 -4.10 -9.23
C THR A 46 1.28 -3.07 -9.09
N THR A 47 0.02 -3.51 -9.10
CA THR A 47 -1.15 -2.61 -8.93
C THR A 47 -1.38 -2.14 -7.49
N LEU A 48 -0.69 -2.71 -6.50
CA LEU A 48 -0.84 -2.26 -5.11
C LEU A 48 -0.34 -0.81 -4.92
N SER A 49 -0.94 -0.07 -3.99
CA SER A 49 -0.45 1.26 -3.62
C SER A 49 0.99 1.22 -3.10
N ARG A 50 1.73 2.33 -3.28
CA ARG A 50 3.13 2.47 -2.84
C ARG A 50 3.30 2.31 -1.33
N THR A 51 2.27 2.64 -0.56
CA THR A 51 2.26 2.50 0.91
C THR A 51 1.88 1.10 1.38
N HIS A 52 1.55 0.19 0.46
CA HIS A 52 1.09 -1.15 0.84
C HIS A 52 2.21 -1.98 1.49
N PRO A 53 1.98 -2.66 2.63
CA PRO A 53 3.01 -3.44 3.33
C PRO A 53 3.69 -4.50 2.46
N VAL A 54 2.93 -5.16 1.57
CA VAL A 54 3.50 -6.13 0.62
C VAL A 54 4.44 -5.46 -0.38
N GLN A 55 4.20 -4.22 -0.82
CA GLN A 55 5.18 -3.51 -1.65
C GLN A 55 6.45 -3.19 -0.86
N SER A 56 6.33 -2.85 0.42
CA SER A 56 7.48 -2.63 1.31
C SER A 56 8.34 -3.89 1.51
N LEU A 57 7.81 -5.09 1.22
CA LEU A 57 8.56 -6.36 1.27
C LEU A 57 9.11 -6.81 -0.10
N MET A 58 8.44 -6.43 -1.19
CA MET A 58 8.64 -7.02 -2.53
C MET A 58 9.25 -6.05 -3.55
N ARG A 59 8.98 -4.74 -3.45
CA ARG A 59 9.28 -3.76 -4.52
C ARG A 59 10.72 -3.25 -4.46
N ARG A 60 11.26 -2.85 -5.61
CA ARG A 60 12.61 -2.26 -5.76
C ARG A 60 12.71 -0.90 -5.03
N ARG A 61 13.96 -0.53 -4.68
CA ARG A 61 14.35 0.70 -3.98
C ARG A 61 14.08 1.97 -4.81
N ASP A 62 12.82 2.32 -5.04
CA ASP A 62 12.52 3.39 -6.01
C ASP A 62 11.99 4.68 -5.36
N ALA A 63 12.03 4.80 -4.04
CA ALA A 63 11.72 6.05 -3.34
C ALA A 63 12.96 6.58 -2.60
N PRO A 64 13.47 7.77 -2.95
CA PRO A 64 14.55 8.41 -2.18
C PRO A 64 14.05 8.66 -0.76
N GLY A 65 14.72 8.07 0.23
CA GLY A 65 14.39 8.19 1.65
C GLY A 65 13.49 7.09 2.24
N ALA A 66 13.00 6.13 1.45
CA ALA A 66 12.23 5.01 1.99
C ALA A 66 13.15 3.96 2.63
N HIS A 67 13.01 3.76 3.94
CA HIS A 67 13.70 2.66 4.64
C HIS A 67 13.13 1.32 4.19
N VAL A 68 14.02 0.48 3.65
CA VAL A 68 13.70 -0.90 3.29
C VAL A 68 13.33 -1.68 4.56
N HIS A 69 12.20 -2.36 4.56
CA HIS A 69 11.78 -3.16 5.71
C HIS A 69 12.81 -4.26 6.02
N ARG A 70 12.99 -4.61 7.31
CA ARG A 70 13.97 -5.62 7.76
C ARG A 70 13.86 -6.94 6.99
N TRP A 71 12.63 -7.34 6.67
CA TRP A 71 12.31 -8.61 6.00
C TRP A 71 12.11 -8.48 4.49
N HIS A 72 12.64 -7.41 3.88
CA HIS A 72 12.57 -7.23 2.43
C HIS A 72 13.34 -8.34 1.69
N ILE A 73 12.81 -8.75 0.54
CA ILE A 73 13.40 -9.83 -0.28
C ILE A 73 14.84 -9.55 -0.73
N SER A 74 15.21 -8.29 -0.93
CA SER A 74 16.59 -7.90 -1.29
C SER A 74 17.58 -8.09 -0.14
N ASN A 75 17.12 -8.20 1.10
CA ASN A 75 17.96 -8.57 2.24
C ASN A 75 18.26 -10.08 2.26
N LEU A 76 17.52 -10.88 1.49
CA LEU A 76 17.82 -12.29 1.30
C LEU A 76 19.08 -12.38 0.42
N GLY A 77 20.14 -13.02 0.93
CA GLY A 77 21.36 -13.21 0.14
C GLY A 77 21.08 -13.95 -1.17
N THR A 78 21.84 -13.66 -2.23
CA THR A 78 21.62 -14.18 -3.59
C THR A 78 21.46 -15.70 -3.64
N LYS A 79 22.28 -16.43 -2.86
CA LYS A 79 22.19 -17.90 -2.76
C LYS A 79 20.87 -18.35 -2.13
N ALA A 80 20.43 -17.70 -1.06
CA ALA A 80 19.16 -18.00 -0.40
C ALA A 80 17.97 -17.64 -1.31
N PHE A 81 18.06 -16.55 -2.07
CA PHE A 81 17.05 -16.18 -3.06
C PHE A 81 16.88 -17.24 -4.16
N LEU A 82 17.97 -17.76 -4.72
CA LEU A 82 17.91 -18.77 -5.80
C LEU A 82 17.45 -20.16 -5.32
N VAL A 83 17.72 -20.51 -4.06
CA VAL A 83 17.37 -21.83 -3.50
C VAL A 83 15.95 -21.86 -2.94
N THR A 84 15.45 -20.72 -2.44
CA THR A 84 14.15 -20.65 -1.77
C THR A 84 13.01 -20.75 -2.78
N LYS A 85 12.27 -21.87 -2.74
CA LYS A 85 11.04 -22.05 -3.51
C LYS A 85 9.86 -21.46 -2.73
N SER A 86 9.55 -20.20 -2.99
CA SER A 86 8.37 -19.56 -2.42
C SER A 86 7.67 -18.68 -3.44
N THR A 87 6.36 -18.51 -3.29
CA THR A 87 5.57 -17.62 -4.15
C THR A 87 6.07 -16.19 -4.09
N ALA A 88 6.53 -15.73 -2.92
CA ALA A 88 7.11 -14.41 -2.73
C ALA A 88 8.38 -14.20 -3.56
N VAL A 89 9.30 -15.16 -3.53
CA VAL A 89 10.54 -15.15 -4.32
C VAL A 89 10.24 -15.24 -5.81
N ASP A 90 9.31 -16.11 -6.22
CA ASP A 90 8.88 -16.25 -7.61
C ASP A 90 8.26 -14.97 -8.16
N VAL A 91 7.43 -14.29 -7.36
CA VAL A 91 6.83 -13.00 -7.70
C VAL A 91 7.90 -11.91 -7.78
N ALA A 92 8.79 -11.81 -6.79
CA ALA A 92 9.87 -10.83 -6.80
C ALA A 92 10.83 -10.98 -7.98
N GLY A 93 11.17 -12.21 -8.36
CA GLY A 93 11.98 -12.49 -9.55
C GLY A 93 11.28 -12.03 -10.83
N LYS A 94 9.97 -12.27 -10.95
CA LYS A 94 9.19 -11.85 -12.13
C LYS A 94 8.90 -10.36 -12.18
N LEU A 95 8.77 -9.70 -11.02
CA LEU A 95 8.58 -8.24 -10.93
C LEU A 95 9.74 -7.48 -11.61
N LEU A 96 10.96 -8.02 -11.56
CA LEU A 96 12.13 -7.43 -12.24
C LEU A 96 12.05 -7.50 -13.78
N CYS A 97 11.27 -8.44 -14.31
CA CYS A 97 11.11 -8.64 -15.76
C CYS A 97 9.82 -8.02 -16.31
N LEU A 98 8.97 -7.43 -15.45
CA LEU A 98 7.76 -6.77 -15.89
C LEU A 98 8.09 -5.41 -16.49
N MET A 99 7.82 -5.27 -17.79
CA MET A 99 7.99 -4.03 -18.54
C MET A 99 6.76 -3.12 -18.46
N GLU A 100 5.61 -3.70 -18.13
CA GLU A 100 4.34 -2.98 -18.06
C GLU A 100 4.28 -2.15 -16.77
N VAL A 101 4.00 -0.86 -16.93
CA VAL A 101 3.82 0.06 -15.81
C VAL A 101 2.33 0.16 -15.54
N PHE A 102 1.94 -0.11 -14.30
CA PHE A 102 0.57 0.01 -13.83
C PHE A 102 0.47 1.21 -12.89
N ASP A 103 -0.55 2.04 -13.10
CA ASP A 103 -0.92 3.05 -12.12
C ASP A 103 -1.49 2.35 -10.89
N THR A 104 -0.91 2.66 -9.73
CA THR A 104 -1.28 2.00 -8.47
C THR A 104 -2.65 2.44 -7.98
N ASP A 105 -2.99 3.70 -8.24
CA ASP A 105 -4.23 4.32 -7.81
C ASP A 105 -4.79 5.07 -9.02
N SER A 106 -6.05 4.83 -9.39
CA SER A 106 -6.73 5.73 -10.31
C SER A 106 -6.88 7.11 -9.67
N SER A 107 -7.00 8.16 -10.48
CA SER A 107 -7.22 9.53 -9.98
C SER A 107 -8.40 9.61 -9.00
N GLU A 108 -9.46 8.86 -9.25
CA GLU A 108 -10.65 8.77 -8.41
C GLU A 108 -10.48 7.93 -7.14
N ALA A 109 -9.52 7.00 -7.13
CA ALA A 109 -9.26 6.10 -6.00
C ALA A 109 -8.10 6.57 -5.11
N HIS A 110 -7.50 7.73 -5.39
CA HIS A 110 -6.39 8.24 -4.61
C HIS A 110 -6.80 8.39 -3.12
N PRO A 111 -5.97 7.94 -2.17
CA PRO A 111 -6.23 8.14 -0.75
C PRO A 111 -6.45 9.63 -0.47
N GLY A 112 -7.55 9.96 0.21
CA GLY A 112 -7.97 11.35 0.45
C GLY A 112 -9.05 11.87 -0.51
N ASN A 113 -9.08 11.42 -1.77
CA ASN A 113 -10.07 11.91 -2.75
C ASN A 113 -11.50 11.40 -2.49
N ARG A 114 -11.64 10.31 -1.73
CA ARG A 114 -12.94 9.73 -1.34
C ARG A 114 -13.50 10.29 -0.03
N ILE A 115 -12.69 11.04 0.73
CA ILE A 115 -13.16 11.70 1.94
C ILE A 115 -13.70 13.05 1.50
N MET A 116 -15.02 13.12 1.30
CA MET A 116 -15.67 14.42 1.18
C MET A 116 -15.80 15.01 2.58
N ASP A 117 -15.10 16.11 2.84
CA ASP A 117 -15.25 16.86 4.08
C ASP A 117 -16.58 17.64 4.06
N VAL A 118 -17.65 16.97 4.49
CA VAL A 118 -18.99 17.54 4.64
C VAL A 118 -19.02 18.67 5.68
N PHE A 119 -17.96 18.81 6.48
CA PHE A 119 -17.86 19.75 7.59
C PHE A 119 -16.64 20.66 7.45
N SER A 120 -16.20 20.94 6.22
CA SER A 120 -15.08 21.85 5.94
C SER A 120 -15.31 23.27 6.49
N ASP A 121 -16.58 23.66 6.66
CA ASP A 121 -17.01 24.89 7.34
C ASP A 121 -16.81 24.86 8.86
N ARG A 122 -16.60 23.69 9.44
CA ARG A 122 -16.47 23.48 10.89
C ARG A 122 -15.04 23.36 11.39
N ILE A 123 -14.06 23.33 10.47
CA ILE A 123 -12.64 23.19 10.79
C ILE A 123 -11.90 24.45 10.34
N SER A 124 -11.41 25.24 11.28
CA SER A 124 -10.50 26.36 10.98
C SER A 124 -9.05 25.97 11.27
N PHE A 125 -8.18 26.24 10.29
CA PHE A 125 -6.74 26.05 10.42
C PHE A 125 -6.05 27.39 10.67
N HIS A 126 -5.28 27.46 11.76
CA HIS A 126 -4.44 28.62 12.07
C HIS A 126 -2.96 28.23 11.94
N PRO A 127 -2.39 28.28 10.72
CA PRO A 127 -0.98 27.98 10.50
C PRO A 127 -0.09 29.07 11.11
N ARG A 128 1.07 28.67 11.63
CA ARG A 128 2.08 29.62 12.10
C ARG A 128 2.67 30.38 10.89
N PRO A 129 2.72 31.72 10.93
CA PRO A 129 3.46 32.48 9.93
C PRO A 129 4.97 32.20 10.03
N ASN A 130 5.59 31.92 8.87
CA ASN A 130 7.00 31.49 8.77
C ASN A 130 8.01 32.51 9.36
N SER A 131 7.63 33.78 9.50
CA SER A 131 8.49 34.88 9.93
C SER A 131 8.21 35.42 11.35
N ALA A 132 7.25 34.84 12.08
CA ALA A 132 6.86 35.40 13.38
C ALA A 132 7.83 35.05 14.51
N SER A 133 7.99 36.01 15.42
CA SER A 133 8.72 35.78 16.67
C SER A 133 7.94 34.83 17.59
N PRO A 134 8.60 34.15 18.54
CA PRO A 134 7.93 33.25 19.49
C PRO A 134 6.82 33.93 20.31
N GLU A 135 6.98 35.22 20.61
CA GLU A 135 6.07 36.00 21.46
C GLU A 135 4.77 36.38 20.73
N GLU A 136 4.87 36.74 19.45
CA GLU A 136 3.70 36.98 18.59
C GLU A 136 2.83 35.73 18.44
N GLN A 137 3.44 34.55 18.54
CA GLN A 137 2.75 33.26 18.42
C GLN A 137 2.01 32.88 19.68
N THR A 138 2.62 33.02 20.86
CA THR A 138 1.91 32.81 22.13
C THR A 138 0.69 33.72 22.19
N THR A 139 0.85 34.98 21.79
CA THR A 139 -0.25 35.95 21.76
C THR A 139 -1.39 35.52 20.81
N LEU A 140 -1.06 35.01 19.62
CA LEU A 140 -2.05 34.51 18.65
C LEU A 140 -2.74 33.23 19.12
N LEU A 141 -1.99 32.31 19.73
CA LEU A 141 -2.49 31.05 20.30
C LEU A 141 -3.40 31.30 21.49
N ASP A 142 -3.05 32.24 22.36
CA ASP A 142 -3.86 32.63 23.51
C ASP A 142 -5.16 33.32 23.04
N ALA A 143 -5.09 34.18 22.03
CA ALA A 143 -6.27 34.81 21.44
C ALA A 143 -7.22 33.79 20.80
N THR A 144 -6.70 32.80 20.08
CA THR A 144 -7.51 31.72 19.49
C THR A 144 -8.09 30.79 20.55
N LEU A 145 -7.33 30.47 21.60
CA LEU A 145 -7.81 29.69 22.74
C LEU A 145 -8.93 30.40 23.50
N LEU A 146 -8.83 31.71 23.70
CA LEU A 146 -9.90 32.50 24.34
C LEU A 146 -11.17 32.54 23.49
N ARG A 147 -11.05 32.69 22.17
CA ARG A 147 -12.19 32.61 21.24
C ARG A 147 -12.87 31.24 21.30
N ALA A 148 -12.08 30.16 21.21
CA ALA A 148 -12.60 28.80 21.30
C ALA A 148 -13.34 28.57 22.63
N LYS A 149 -12.77 29.00 23.77
CA LYS A 149 -13.43 28.87 25.08
C LYS A 149 -14.77 29.61 25.19
N SER A 150 -14.95 30.69 24.43
CA SER A 150 -16.21 31.44 24.41
C SER A 150 -17.32 30.73 23.63
N GLU A 151 -16.96 29.81 22.73
CA GLU A 151 -17.91 29.03 21.93
C GLU A 151 -18.26 27.72 22.64
N LYS A 152 -19.55 27.49 22.92
CA LYS A 152 -20.06 26.35 23.70
C LYS A 152 -19.78 24.96 23.13
N HIS A 153 -19.32 24.87 21.88
CA HIS A 153 -19.16 23.62 21.13
C HIS A 153 -17.87 23.59 20.32
N SER A 154 -16.83 24.30 20.74
CA SER A 154 -15.54 24.25 20.05
C SER A 154 -14.55 23.32 20.77
N ALA A 155 -13.80 22.52 20.01
CA ALA A 155 -12.68 21.75 20.54
C ALA A 155 -11.39 22.19 19.84
N LEU A 156 -10.35 22.45 20.64
CA LEU A 156 -9.07 22.96 20.16
C LEU A 156 -8.04 21.82 20.18
N CYS A 157 -7.54 21.43 19.00
CA CYS A 157 -6.52 20.40 18.86
C CYS A 157 -5.19 21.05 18.43
N ALA A 158 -4.14 20.80 19.21
CA ALA A 158 -2.80 21.27 18.92
C ALA A 158 -2.00 20.13 18.26
N ILE A 159 -1.76 20.23 16.95
CA ILE A 159 -1.07 19.22 16.15
C ILE A 159 0.41 19.59 16.05
N PRO A 160 1.34 18.75 16.53
CA PRO A 160 2.76 18.95 16.32
C PRO A 160 3.11 18.74 14.83
N TYR A 161 3.38 19.80 14.07
CA TYR A 161 4.03 19.72 12.76
C TYR A 161 5.54 19.84 12.96
N GLY A 162 6.29 18.78 12.65
CA GLY A 162 7.74 18.78 12.72
C GLY A 162 8.32 18.26 11.41
N VAL A 163 9.26 19.01 10.81
CA VAL A 163 10.12 18.49 9.76
C VAL A 163 11.11 17.54 10.42
N ILE A 164 11.11 16.27 10.03
CA ILE A 164 12.05 15.26 10.51
C ILE A 164 13.48 15.73 10.17
N GLY A 165 14.24 16.14 11.19
CA GLY A 165 15.64 16.57 11.04
C GLY A 165 16.17 17.43 12.19
N SER A 166 15.33 18.19 12.87
CA SER A 166 15.70 18.90 14.10
C SER A 166 14.49 18.97 15.04
N LEU A 167 14.69 18.60 16.30
CA LEU A 167 13.67 18.62 17.35
C LEU A 167 13.13 20.03 17.55
N THR A 168 12.05 20.35 16.85
CA THR A 168 11.16 21.44 17.23
C THR A 168 9.73 20.96 17.02
N THR A 169 9.06 20.72 18.14
CA THR A 169 7.66 20.33 18.21
C THR A 169 6.84 21.61 18.03
N PHE A 170 6.22 21.81 16.87
CA PHE A 170 5.46 23.03 16.61
C PHE A 170 3.96 22.75 16.56
N PHE A 171 3.16 23.47 17.34
CA PHE A 171 1.73 23.23 17.47
C PHE A 171 0.92 24.05 16.45
N GLY A 172 0.22 23.38 15.53
CA GLY A 172 -0.85 23.97 14.72
C GLY A 172 -2.19 23.77 15.42
N VAL A 173 -3.04 24.79 15.45
CA VAL A 173 -4.32 24.72 16.16
C VAL A 173 -5.47 24.45 15.18
N CYS A 174 -6.25 23.41 15.43
CA CYS A 174 -7.51 23.11 14.74
C CYS A 174 -8.69 23.31 15.70
N GLN A 175 -9.68 24.09 15.29
CA GLN A 175 -10.94 24.27 16.02
C GLN A 175 -12.03 23.43 15.38
N PHE A 176 -12.70 22.57 16.14
CA PHE A 176 -13.84 21.76 15.69
C PHE A 176 -15.14 22.31 16.27
N LEU A 177 -16.09 22.69 15.43
CA LEU A 177 -17.44 23.04 15.86
C LEU A 177 -18.35 21.80 15.94
N ALA A 178 -18.84 21.46 17.14
CA ALA A 178 -19.75 20.35 17.36
C ALA A 178 -21.19 20.69 16.91
N PRO A 179 -21.99 19.70 16.50
CA PRO A 179 -23.36 19.93 16.04
C PRO A 179 -24.26 20.49 17.14
N ARG A 180 -25.19 21.37 16.75
CA ARG A 180 -26.32 21.83 17.59
C ARG A 180 -27.34 20.72 17.83
#